data_AF-A0A3D0XBA2-F1
#
_entry.id   AF-A0A3D0XBA2-F1
#
_cell.length_a   1.000
_cell.length_b   1.000
_cell.length_c   1.000
_cell.angle_alpha   90.00
_cell.angle_beta   90.00
_cell.angle_gamma   90.00
#
_symmetry.space_group_name_H-M   'P 1'
#
loop_
_entity.id
_entity.type
_entity.pdbx_description
1 polymer ?
#
loop_
_entity_poly.entity_id
_entity_poly.type
_entity_poly.pdbx_seq_one_letter_code
_entity_poly.pdbx_strand_id
1 'polypeptide(L)' 'MKALITGASSGIGREIAKYLALLKYDLIIVARSEDKLNSL' A
#
# COMPACT_ATOMS: atom_id res chain seq x y z
N MET A 1 7.91 7.10 10.54
CA MET A 1 8.68 7.08 9.28
C MET A 1 7.69 7.02 8.11
N LYS A 2 8.00 7.59 6.94
CA LYS A 2 7.08 7.64 5.79
C LYS A 2 7.54 6.67 4.70
N ALA A 3 6.60 6.01 4.02
CA ALA A 3 6.90 5.16 2.88
C ALA A 3 5.91 5.38 1.72
N LEU A 4 6.44 5.46 0.50
CA LEU A 4 5.66 5.50 -0.74
C LEU A 4 5.72 4.13 -1.41
N ILE A 5 4.55 3.54 -1.70
CA ILE A 5 4.45 2.22 -2.32
C ILE A 5 3.61 2.32 -3.59
N THR A 6 4.18 1.91 -4.72
CA THR A 6 3.48 1.82 -6.01
C THR A 6 3.02 0.38 -6.26
N GLY A 7 1.91 0.21 -6.99
CA GLY A 7 1.31 -1.11 -7.17
C GLY A 7 0.70 -1.69 -5.89
N ALA A 8 0.36 -0.83 -4.92
CA ALA A 8 -0.10 -1.23 -3.58
C ALA A 8 -1.43 -2.00 -3.57
N SER A 9 -2.18 -1.99 -4.67
CA SER A 9 -3.49 -2.64 -4.78
C SER A 9 -3.43 -4.17 -4.94
N SER A 10 -2.26 -4.77 -5.19
CA SER A 10 -2.15 -6.21 -5.47
C SER A 10 -0.75 -6.77 -5.30
N GLY A 11 -0.64 -8.10 -5.19
CA GLY A 11 0.65 -8.80 -5.16
C GLY A 11 1.55 -8.32 -4.03
N ILE A 12 2.86 -8.27 -4.30
CA ILE A 12 3.88 -7.92 -3.30
C ILE A 12 3.69 -6.50 -2.76
N GLY A 13 3.28 -5.54 -3.59
CA GLY A 13 3.03 -4.17 -3.15
C GLY A 13 1.97 -4.08 -2.04
N ARG A 14 0.91 -4.91 -2.13
CA ARG A 14 -0.13 -5.00 -1.09
C ARG A 14 0.42 -5.55 0.21
N GLU A 15 1.18 -6.63 0.15
CA GLU A 15 1.71 -7.28 1.34
C GLU A 15 2.76 -6.41 2.05
N ILE A 16 3.60 -5.69 1.29
CA ILE A 16 4.52 -4.69 1.85
C ILE A 16 3.76 -3.55 2.54
N ALA A 17 2.68 -3.04 1.92
CA ALA A 17 1.86 -2.00 2.53
C ALA A 17 1.26 -2.46 3.87
N LYS A 18 0.69 -3.67 3.92
CA LYS A 18 0.19 -4.25 5.18
C LYS A 18 1.28 -4.40 6.23
N TYR A 19 2.43 -4.94 5.85
CA TYR A 19 3.55 -5.15 6.77
C TYR A 19 4.05 -3.82 7.36
N LEU A 20 4.27 -2.79 6.54
CA LEU A 20 4.72 -1.49 7.01
C LEU A 20 3.65 -0.75 7.84
N ALA A 21 2.37 -0.96 7.55
CA ALA A 21 1.27 -0.43 8.37
C ALA A 21 1.28 -1.03 9.78
N LEU A 22 1.53 -2.34 9.91
CA LEU A 22 1.69 -3.02 11.20
C LEU A 22 2.86 -2.43 12.01
N LEU A 23 3.92 -2.01 11.34
CA LEU A 23 5.06 -1.31 11.94
C LEU A 23 4.81 0.19 12.20
N LYS A 24 3.58 0.69 12.02
CA LYS A 24 3.15 2.08 12.28
C LYS A 24 3.86 3.12 11.41
N TYR A 25 4.14 2.78 10.15
CA TYR A 25 4.60 3.75 9.16
C TYR A 25 3.43 4.60 8.64
N ASP A 26 3.70 5.86 8.30
CA ASP A 26 2.79 6.69 7.51
C ASP A 26 2.93 6.31 6.04
N LEU A 27 1.90 5.69 5.48
CA LEU A 27 1.95 5.14 4.13
C LEU A 27 1.26 6.07 3.12
N ILE A 28 1.95 6.29 2.01
CA ILE A 28 1.37 6.83 0.78
C ILE A 28 1.34 5.67 -0.21
N ILE A 29 0.15 5.28 -0.66
CA ILE A 29 -0.05 4.14 -1.54
C ILE A 29 -0.61 4.58 -2.89
N VAL A 30 -0.11 4.00 -3.97
CA VAL A 30 -0.50 4.34 -5.34
C VAL A 30 -0.76 3.06 -6.14
N ALA A 31 -1.84 3.05 -6.90
CA ALA A 31 -2.12 2.01 -7.88
C ALA A 31 -2.88 2.58 -9.07
N ARG A 32 -2.84 1.87 -10.21
CA ARG A 32 -3.55 2.27 -11.44
C ARG A 32 -5.07 2.07 -11.36
N SER A 33 -5.51 1.08 -10.59
CA SER A 33 -6.94 0.77 -10.42
C SER A 33 -7.40 1.33 -9.09
N GLU A 34 -8.16 2.42 -9.18
CA GLU A 34 -8.74 3.11 -8.03
C GLU A 34 -9.65 2.17 -7.22
N ASP A 35 -10.53 1.40 -7.87
CA ASP A 35 -11.41 0.44 -7.20
C ASP A 35 -10.65 -0.57 -6.34
N LYS A 36 -9.56 -1.13 -6.88
CA LYS A 36 -8.73 -2.07 -6.11
C LYS A 36 -8.01 -1.39 -4.95
N LEU A 37 -7.59 -0.13 -5.11
CA LEU A 37 -6.96 0.65 -4.04
C LEU A 37 -7.93 0.98 -2.92
N ASN A 38 -9.17 1.34 -3.26
CA ASN A 38 -10.24 1.65 -2.29
C ASN A 38 -10.76 0.41 -1.54
N SER A 39 -10.53 -0.80 -2.08
CA SER A 39 -10.88 -2.07 -1.44
C SER A 39 -9.80 -2.65 -0.49
N LEU A 40 -8.73 -1.91 -0.21
CA LEU A 40 -7.55 -2.44 0.49
C LEU A 40 -7.76 -2.73 1.98
#